data_AF-A0A401X751-F1
#
_entry.id   AF-A0A401X751-F1
#
_cell.length_a   1.000
_cell.length_b   1.000
_cell.length_c   1.000
_cell.angle_alpha   90.00
_cell.angle_beta   90.00
_cell.angle_gamma   90.00
#
_symmetry.space_group_name_H-M   'P 1'
#
loop_
_entity.id
_entity.type
_entity.pdbx_description
1 polymer ?
#
loop_
_entity_poly.entity_id
_entity_poly.type
_entity_poly.pdbx_seq_one_letter_code
_entity_poly.pdbx_strand_id
1 'polypeptide(L)'
;MFLSRLQFSNSPTAQALSGFWRSPDSGQRRSAQHNIMWSVFAKEGNSEQERDFLWREEGEGSFIALSHRPPMQNDLFRPHVIKEFAPRLKSGDRLAFKLRANATRSLENAETGKSRRLDVVTYDLLSYPMKERGLRRRDVAQSAGTEWIKRQGAKHGFEIIQNAVTDYKIDVLPRFTVGPRCTPKFGIIDMTGLLVVTDPKKLWDQIIFGFGRAKSFGCGLMLLRGASS
;
A
#
# COMPACT_ATOMS: atom_id res chain seq x y z
N MET A 1 -18.13 3.73 5.54
CA MET A 1 -17.08 3.07 4.74
C MET A 1 -17.44 1.61 4.58
N PHE A 2 -16.94 0.96 3.54
CA PHE A 2 -17.13 -0.47 3.29
C PHE A 2 -15.77 -1.17 3.25
N LEU A 3 -15.66 -2.30 3.93
CA LEU A 3 -14.54 -3.22 3.79
C LEU A 3 -15.03 -4.43 2.99
N SER A 4 -14.40 -4.65 1.84
CA SER A 4 -14.80 -5.69 0.90
C SER A 4 -13.66 -6.67 0.68
N ARG A 5 -13.99 -7.96 0.69
CA ARG A 5 -13.10 -9.01 0.19
C ARG A 5 -13.53 -9.37 -1.22
N LEU A 6 -12.57 -9.31 -2.14
CA LEU A 6 -12.73 -9.62 -3.55
C LEU A 6 -11.87 -10.82 -3.89
N GLN A 7 -12.40 -11.76 -4.66
CA GLN A 7 -11.66 -12.94 -5.08
C GLN A 7 -11.91 -13.17 -6.56
N PHE A 8 -10.84 -13.36 -7.35
CA PHE A 8 -11.03 -13.67 -8.76
C PHE A 8 -11.89 -14.92 -8.94
N SER A 9 -12.77 -14.84 -9.94
CA SER A 9 -13.61 -15.96 -10.35
C SER A 9 -12.77 -17.02 -11.06
N ASN A 10 -13.33 -18.23 -11.13
CA ASN A 10 -12.82 -19.30 -12.00
C ASN A 10 -13.57 -19.30 -13.36
N SER A 11 -14.34 -18.26 -13.67
CA SER A 11 -15.05 -18.12 -14.95
C SER A 11 -14.09 -18.11 -16.14
N PRO A 12 -14.51 -18.56 -17.35
CA PRO A 12 -13.68 -18.51 -18.55
C PRO A 12 -13.14 -17.10 -18.83
N THR A 13 -13.96 -16.06 -18.62
CA THR A 13 -13.57 -14.65 -18.76
C THR A 13 -12.44 -14.27 -17.81
N ALA A 14 -12.55 -14.65 -16.53
CA ALA A 14 -11.48 -14.40 -15.57
C ALA A 14 -10.22 -15.22 -15.90
N GLN A 15 -10.36 -16.48 -16.33
CA GLN A 15 -9.21 -17.30 -16.69
C GLN A 15 -8.45 -16.75 -17.91
N ALA A 16 -9.16 -16.23 -18.92
CA ALA A 16 -8.57 -15.64 -20.12
C ALA A 16 -7.68 -14.43 -19.81
N LEU A 17 -8.03 -13.65 -18.77
CA LEU A 17 -7.25 -12.49 -18.35
C LEU A 17 -6.19 -12.82 -17.27
N SER A 18 -6.14 -14.07 -16.81
CA SER A 18 -5.31 -14.46 -15.67
C SER A 18 -3.81 -14.24 -15.85
N GLY A 19 -3.32 -14.28 -17.09
CA GLY A 19 -1.92 -13.97 -17.41
C GLY A 19 -1.49 -12.56 -16.98
N PHE A 20 -2.41 -11.59 -16.96
CA PHE A 20 -2.08 -10.21 -16.59
C PHE A 20 -1.87 -10.02 -15.09
N TRP A 21 -2.69 -10.65 -14.24
CA TRP A 21 -2.52 -10.56 -12.77
C TRP A 21 -1.69 -11.70 -12.18
N ARG A 22 -1.39 -12.75 -12.93
CA ARG A 22 -0.40 -13.77 -12.56
C ARG A 22 0.98 -13.53 -13.18
N SER A 23 1.15 -12.43 -13.92
CA SER A 23 2.44 -12.09 -14.55
C SER A 23 3.58 -12.15 -13.52
N PRO A 24 4.71 -12.79 -13.84
CA PRO A 24 5.88 -12.80 -12.95
C PRO A 24 6.47 -11.39 -12.80
N ASP A 25 6.27 -10.51 -13.79
CA ASP A 25 6.65 -9.11 -13.72
C ASP A 25 5.73 -8.35 -12.76
N SER A 26 6.29 -7.90 -11.65
CA SER A 26 5.54 -7.23 -10.59
C SER A 26 4.92 -5.91 -11.04
N GLY A 27 5.56 -5.21 -11.98
CA GLY A 27 5.09 -3.96 -12.54
C GLY A 27 3.83 -4.12 -13.38
N GLN A 28 3.86 -5.04 -14.35
CA GLN A 28 2.72 -5.41 -15.18
C GLN A 28 1.58 -5.91 -14.31
N ARG A 29 1.88 -6.79 -13.34
CA ARG A 29 0.88 -7.32 -12.40
C ARG A 29 0.17 -6.20 -11.64
N ARG A 30 0.91 -5.25 -11.05
CA ARG A 30 0.31 -4.11 -10.34
C ARG A 30 -0.49 -3.19 -11.26
N SER A 31 -0.01 -2.95 -12.48
CA SER A 31 -0.75 -2.16 -13.45
C SER A 31 -2.06 -2.84 -13.85
N ALA A 32 -2.06 -4.16 -14.02
CA ALA A 32 -3.27 -4.92 -14.32
C ALA A 32 -4.24 -4.87 -13.14
N GLN A 33 -3.76 -5.12 -11.92
CA GLN A 33 -4.55 -5.05 -10.70
C GLN A 33 -5.16 -3.65 -10.49
N HIS A 34 -4.42 -2.58 -10.79
CA HIS A 34 -4.93 -1.21 -10.76
C HIS A 34 -6.16 -1.04 -11.66
N ASN A 35 -6.07 -1.47 -12.93
CA ASN A 35 -7.16 -1.36 -13.90
C ASN A 35 -8.36 -2.23 -13.50
N ILE A 36 -8.09 -3.46 -13.06
CA ILE A 36 -9.10 -4.38 -12.55
C ILE A 36 -9.83 -3.77 -11.35
N MET A 37 -9.10 -3.10 -10.47
CA MET A 37 -9.73 -2.50 -9.30
C MET A 37 -10.64 -1.33 -9.67
N TRP A 38 -10.25 -0.54 -10.67
CA TRP A 38 -11.16 0.45 -11.23
C TRP A 38 -12.41 -0.16 -11.87
N SER A 39 -12.34 -1.35 -12.46
CA SER A 39 -13.51 -2.00 -13.08
C SER A 39 -14.68 -2.27 -12.13
N VAL A 40 -14.43 -2.30 -10.81
CA VAL A 40 -15.46 -2.51 -9.77
C VAL A 40 -15.78 -1.25 -8.96
N PHE A 41 -15.07 -0.14 -9.17
CA PHE A 41 -15.25 1.11 -8.41
C PHE A 41 -15.48 2.35 -9.27
N ALA A 42 -15.19 2.29 -10.57
CA ALA A 42 -15.52 3.37 -11.50
C ALA A 42 -17.04 3.48 -11.62
N LYS A 43 -17.56 4.71 -11.58
CA LYS A 43 -18.92 4.99 -12.06
C LYS A 43 -18.93 4.86 -13.58
N GLU A 44 -19.96 4.23 -14.13
CA GLU A 44 -20.15 4.17 -15.58
C GLU A 44 -20.06 5.57 -16.21
N GLY A 45 -19.25 5.70 -17.25
CA GLY A 45 -19.12 6.94 -18.03
C GLY A 45 -18.29 8.08 -17.41
N ASN A 46 -17.66 7.90 -16.25
CA ASN A 46 -16.87 8.98 -15.63
C ASN A 46 -15.35 8.71 -15.65
N SER A 47 -14.64 9.31 -16.62
CA SER A 47 -13.19 9.24 -16.74
C SER A 47 -12.40 10.17 -15.79
N GLU A 48 -13.08 11.08 -15.09
CA GLU A 48 -12.45 12.07 -14.19
C GLU A 48 -12.63 11.76 -12.71
N GLN A 49 -13.20 10.60 -12.38
CA GLN A 49 -13.46 10.24 -10.99
C GLN A 49 -12.16 10.17 -10.18
N GLU A 50 -12.09 10.93 -9.07
CA GLU A 50 -11.03 10.76 -8.10
C GLU A 50 -11.13 9.41 -7.38
N ARG A 51 -9.99 8.79 -7.09
CA ARG A 51 -9.95 7.48 -6.41
C ARG A 51 -10.39 7.64 -4.95
N ASP A 52 -11.53 7.05 -4.63
CA ASP A 52 -12.17 7.05 -3.30
C ASP A 52 -12.02 5.70 -2.56
N PHE A 53 -11.08 4.87 -2.99
CA PHE A 53 -10.80 3.55 -2.44
C PHE A 53 -9.30 3.25 -2.25
N LEU A 54 -9.02 2.38 -1.29
CA LEU A 54 -7.72 1.74 -1.06
C LEU A 54 -7.89 0.23 -1.22
N TRP A 55 -6.83 -0.45 -1.65
CA TRP A 55 -6.85 -1.89 -1.78
C TRP A 55 -5.47 -2.49 -1.52
N ARG A 56 -5.43 -3.80 -1.29
CA ARG A 56 -4.22 -4.61 -1.26
C ARG A 56 -4.52 -6.04 -1.68
N GLU A 57 -3.56 -6.66 -2.34
CA GLU A 57 -3.57 -8.10 -2.64
C GLU A 57 -3.07 -8.89 -1.43
N GLU A 58 -3.83 -9.92 -1.04
CA GLU A 58 -3.51 -10.87 0.04
C GLU A 58 -2.91 -12.19 -0.47
N GLY A 59 -2.75 -12.33 -1.80
CA GLY A 59 -2.25 -13.52 -2.47
C GLY A 59 -3.35 -14.25 -3.25
N GLU A 60 -2.96 -15.09 -4.19
CA GLU A 60 -3.86 -15.98 -4.95
C GLU A 60 -5.08 -15.28 -5.60
N GLY A 61 -4.92 -14.02 -6.01
CA GLY A 61 -6.03 -13.26 -6.60
C GLY A 61 -7.09 -12.81 -5.59
N SER A 62 -6.75 -12.80 -4.31
CA SER A 62 -7.56 -12.27 -3.22
C SER A 62 -7.17 -10.84 -2.90
N PHE A 63 -8.16 -9.98 -2.70
CA PHE A 63 -7.96 -8.57 -2.39
C PHE A 63 -8.83 -8.14 -1.21
N ILE A 64 -8.29 -7.21 -0.44
CA ILE A 64 -9.05 -6.45 0.56
C ILE A 64 -9.12 -5.01 0.07
N ALA A 65 -10.32 -4.44 0.02
CA ALA A 65 -10.57 -3.06 -0.36
C ALA A 65 -11.33 -2.31 0.73
N LEU A 66 -10.92 -1.06 0.99
CA LEU A 66 -11.61 -0.10 1.83
C LEU A 66 -12.09 1.06 0.95
N SER A 67 -13.39 1.32 0.92
CA SER A 67 -14.00 2.27 -0.02
C SER A 67 -15.16 3.04 0.60
N HIS A 68 -15.48 4.20 0.04
CA HIS A 68 -16.66 4.99 0.44
C HIS A 68 -17.97 4.36 -0.05
N ARG A 69 -17.90 3.55 -1.11
CA ARG A 69 -19.03 2.92 -1.79
C ARG A 69 -18.77 1.41 -1.91
N PRO A 70 -19.80 0.55 -1.91
CA PRO A 70 -19.60 -0.87 -2.19
C PRO A 70 -19.07 -1.06 -3.62
N PRO A 71 -18.20 -2.07 -3.86
CA PRO A 71 -17.78 -2.44 -5.20
C PRO A 71 -18.96 -2.97 -6.01
N MET A 72 -19.00 -2.62 -7.30
CA MET A 72 -19.94 -3.20 -8.26
C MET A 72 -19.53 -4.64 -8.61
N GLN A 73 -20.52 -5.51 -8.78
CA GLN A 73 -20.27 -6.89 -9.20
C GLN A 73 -19.95 -6.92 -10.70
N ASN A 74 -18.99 -7.77 -11.09
CA ASN A 74 -18.72 -8.14 -12.49
C ASN A 74 -18.21 -9.59 -12.57
N ASP A 75 -18.01 -10.08 -13.80
CA ASP A 75 -17.65 -11.49 -14.06
C ASP A 75 -16.19 -11.86 -13.73
N LEU A 76 -15.34 -10.87 -13.46
CA LEU A 76 -13.94 -11.10 -13.09
C LEU A 76 -13.82 -11.67 -11.67
N PHE A 77 -14.78 -11.36 -10.81
CA PHE A 77 -14.77 -11.73 -9.40
C PHE A 77 -15.90 -12.69 -9.05
N ARG A 78 -15.69 -13.51 -8.02
CA ARG A 78 -16.78 -14.19 -7.31
C ARG A 78 -17.67 -13.12 -6.64
N PRO A 79 -18.89 -13.48 -6.19
CA PRO A 79 -19.71 -12.57 -5.40
C PRO A 79 -18.91 -11.97 -4.24
N HIS A 80 -18.87 -10.64 -4.18
CA HIS A 80 -18.06 -9.91 -3.21
C HIS A 80 -18.58 -10.12 -1.78
N VAL A 81 -17.68 -10.26 -0.81
CA VAL A 81 -18.05 -10.21 0.62
C VAL A 81 -17.87 -8.79 1.11
N ILE A 82 -18.97 -8.05 1.22
CA ILE A 82 -18.99 -6.63 1.57
C ILE A 82 -19.51 -6.46 3.00
N LYS A 83 -18.83 -5.66 3.80
CA LYS A 83 -19.26 -5.32 5.16
C LYS A 83 -19.15 -3.81 5.37
N GLU A 84 -20.13 -3.24 6.05
CA GLU A 84 -19.98 -1.90 6.61
C GLU A 84 -18.80 -1.91 7.58
N PHE A 85 -17.96 -0.89 7.46
CA PHE A 85 -16.74 -0.77 8.25
C PHE A 85 -16.75 0.54 9.02
N ALA A 86 -17.06 0.41 10.31
CA ALA A 86 -17.07 1.48 11.29
C ALA A 86 -16.41 0.98 12.59
N PRO A 87 -15.08 0.76 12.61
CA PRO A 87 -14.39 0.28 13.80
C PRO A 87 -14.51 1.31 14.92
N ARG A 88 -14.81 0.84 16.13
CA ARG A 88 -14.86 1.68 17.34
C ARG A 88 -13.48 1.72 17.98
N LEU A 89 -12.65 2.66 17.54
CA LEU A 89 -11.32 2.91 18.10
C LEU A 89 -11.43 3.76 19.37
N LYS A 90 -10.67 3.41 20.41
CA LYS A 90 -10.54 4.18 21.65
C LYS A 90 -9.08 4.50 21.92
N SER A 91 -8.83 5.64 22.57
CA SER A 91 -7.48 5.96 23.06
C SER A 91 -7.05 4.88 24.06
N GLY A 92 -5.81 4.42 23.95
CA GLY A 92 -5.27 3.29 24.71
C GLY A 92 -5.48 1.91 24.08
N ASP A 93 -6.28 1.78 23.01
CA ASP A 93 -6.47 0.49 22.34
C ASP A 93 -5.12 -0.04 21.81
N ARG A 94 -4.82 -1.31 22.12
CA ARG A 94 -3.65 -2.02 21.58
C ARG A 94 -4.08 -2.86 20.40
N LEU A 95 -3.52 -2.56 19.24
CA LEU A 95 -3.92 -3.16 17.97
C LEU A 95 -2.71 -3.75 17.25
N ALA A 96 -2.88 -4.96 16.75
CA ALA A 96 -1.97 -5.51 15.76
C ALA A 96 -2.23 -4.86 14.41
N PHE A 97 -1.18 -4.45 13.71
CA PHE A 97 -1.28 -3.85 12.38
C PHE A 97 -0.56 -4.68 11.31
N LYS A 98 -1.06 -4.58 10.08
CA LYS A 98 -0.32 -4.93 8.85
C LYS A 98 -0.41 -3.76 7.88
N LEU A 99 0.73 -3.31 7.35
CA LEU A 99 0.79 -2.21 6.39
C LEU A 99 1.76 -2.54 5.25
N ARG A 100 1.26 -2.47 4.03
CA ARG A 100 2.08 -2.37 2.81
C ARG A 100 2.16 -0.92 2.40
N ALA A 101 3.35 -0.33 2.31
CA ALA A 101 3.50 1.09 2.00
C ALA A 101 4.61 1.37 0.98
N ASN A 102 4.41 2.40 0.17
CA ASN A 102 5.54 3.14 -0.41
C ASN A 102 5.90 4.29 0.53
N ALA A 103 6.79 3.99 1.49
CA ALA A 103 7.31 4.96 2.45
C ALA A 103 8.38 5.83 1.78
N THR A 104 8.20 7.16 1.75
CA THR A 104 9.09 8.08 1.01
C THR A 104 9.55 9.27 1.83
N ARG A 105 10.72 9.81 1.47
CA ARG A 105 11.29 11.06 2.01
C ARG A 105 11.78 11.95 0.86
N SER A 106 11.72 13.27 1.06
CA SER A 106 12.35 14.24 0.16
C SER A 106 13.87 14.23 0.37
N LEU A 107 14.61 14.16 -0.73
CA LEU A 107 16.02 14.51 -0.79
C LEU A 107 16.12 15.84 -1.53
N GLU A 108 16.48 16.88 -0.79
CA GLU A 108 16.76 18.19 -1.36
C GLU A 108 18.19 18.22 -1.89
N ASN A 109 18.36 18.76 -3.09
CA ASN A 109 19.66 19.06 -3.64
C ASN A 109 19.99 20.51 -3.27
N ALA A 110 20.98 20.70 -2.39
CA ALA A 110 21.36 22.01 -1.87
C ALA A 110 21.89 22.96 -2.96
N GLU A 111 22.49 22.43 -4.02
CA GLU A 111 23.11 23.22 -5.10
C GLU A 111 22.07 23.76 -6.10
N THR A 112 21.02 22.99 -6.38
CA THR A 112 20.00 23.31 -7.39
C THR A 112 18.66 23.76 -6.78
N GLY A 113 18.48 23.59 -5.47
CA GLY A 113 17.21 23.77 -4.77
C GLY A 113 16.13 22.74 -5.14
N LYS A 114 16.42 21.79 -6.05
CA LYS A 114 15.44 20.81 -6.51
C LYS A 114 15.30 19.68 -5.49
N SER A 115 14.05 19.28 -5.22
CA SER A 115 13.75 18.12 -4.37
C SER A 115 13.38 16.91 -5.22
N ARG A 116 13.99 15.76 -4.95
CA ARG A 116 13.56 14.45 -5.47
C ARG A 116 13.07 13.57 -4.35
N ARG A 117 12.07 12.73 -4.63
CA ARG A 117 11.51 11.80 -3.64
C ARG A 117 12.13 10.42 -3.82
N LEU A 118 12.60 9.84 -2.72
CA LEU A 118 13.12 8.48 -2.66
C LEU A 118 12.32 7.67 -1.65
N ASP A 119 12.24 6.36 -1.83
CA ASP A 119 11.79 5.51 -0.74
C ASP A 119 12.78 5.56 0.43
N VAL A 120 12.29 5.39 1.65
CA VAL A 120 13.09 5.60 2.87
C VAL A 120 14.29 4.67 2.97
N VAL A 121 14.17 3.45 2.45
CA VAL A 121 15.27 2.46 2.46
C VAL A 121 16.33 2.87 1.45
N THR A 122 15.95 3.23 0.22
CA THR A 122 16.89 3.75 -0.78
C THR A 122 17.55 5.03 -0.31
N TYR A 123 16.81 5.93 0.36
CA TYR A 123 17.34 7.17 0.92
C TYR A 123 18.44 6.86 1.95
N ASP A 124 18.17 6.01 2.93
CA ASP A 124 19.14 5.68 3.98
C ASP A 124 20.32 4.86 3.44
N LEU A 125 20.12 4.02 2.42
CA LEU A 125 21.22 3.31 1.75
C LEU A 125 22.21 4.24 1.03
N LEU A 126 21.85 5.51 0.78
CA LEU A 126 22.78 6.46 0.14
C LEU A 126 24.00 6.77 1.01
N SER A 127 23.91 6.62 2.34
CA SER A 127 25.04 6.83 3.25
C SER A 127 26.09 5.70 3.20
N TYR A 128 25.78 4.59 2.53
CA TYR A 128 26.67 3.44 2.39
C TYR A 128 27.28 3.35 0.99
N PRO A 129 28.52 2.85 0.86
CA PRO A 129 29.14 2.52 -0.42
C PRO A 129 28.27 1.54 -1.21
N MET A 130 28.21 1.70 -2.54
CA MET A 130 27.34 0.89 -3.41
C MET A 130 27.53 -0.63 -3.23
N LYS A 131 28.77 -1.06 -2.99
CA LYS A 131 29.17 -2.46 -2.77
C LYS A 131 28.55 -3.07 -1.51
N GLU A 132 28.30 -2.25 -0.49
CA GLU A 132 27.77 -2.68 0.82
C GLU A 132 26.25 -2.62 0.89
N ARG A 133 25.60 -1.86 -0.01
CA ARG A 133 24.15 -1.63 0.04
C ARG A 133 23.33 -2.92 -0.04
N GLY A 134 23.83 -3.95 -0.73
CA GLY A 134 23.19 -5.27 -0.78
C GLY A 134 23.14 -5.93 0.59
N LEU A 135 24.28 -5.96 1.29
CA LEU A 135 24.43 -6.56 2.62
C LEU A 135 23.65 -5.81 3.70
N ARG A 136 23.60 -4.47 3.61
CA ARG A 136 22.92 -3.61 4.59
C ARG A 136 21.42 -3.50 4.36
N ARG A 137 20.89 -3.95 3.22
CA ARG A 137 19.51 -3.65 2.80
C ARG A 137 18.46 -4.07 3.81
N ARG A 138 18.61 -5.26 4.40
CA ARG A 138 17.65 -5.80 5.38
C ARG A 138 17.62 -4.94 6.64
N ASP A 139 18.78 -4.66 7.22
CA ASP A 139 18.90 -3.88 8.46
C ASP A 139 18.43 -2.44 8.26
N VAL A 140 18.81 -1.83 7.13
CA VAL A 140 18.36 -0.48 6.76
C VAL A 140 16.86 -0.46 6.50
N ALA A 141 16.28 -1.49 5.88
CA ALA A 141 14.84 -1.57 5.70
C ALA A 141 14.11 -1.59 7.05
N GLN A 142 14.58 -2.40 8.00
CA GLN A 142 14.04 -2.46 9.36
C GLN A 142 14.13 -1.12 10.09
N SER A 143 15.30 -0.47 10.12
CA SER A 143 15.48 0.80 10.82
C SER A 143 14.69 1.93 10.15
N ALA A 144 14.82 2.10 8.83
CA ALA A 144 14.15 3.17 8.08
C ALA A 144 12.63 3.02 8.09
N GLY A 145 12.13 1.79 7.98
CA GLY A 145 10.71 1.47 8.08
C GLY A 145 10.16 1.83 9.45
N THR A 146 10.86 1.43 10.53
CA THR A 146 10.48 1.73 11.92
C THR A 146 10.41 3.23 12.17
N GLU A 147 11.43 3.98 11.77
CA GLU A 147 11.46 5.44 11.93
C GLU A 147 10.36 6.12 11.12
N TRP A 148 10.10 5.64 9.90
CA TRP A 148 9.02 6.19 9.09
C TRP A 148 7.65 5.97 9.72
N ILE A 149 7.32 4.75 10.17
CA ILE A 149 6.01 4.45 10.75
C ILE A 149 5.80 5.14 12.11
N LYS A 150 6.86 5.32 12.91
CA LYS A 150 6.81 6.13 14.14
C LYS A 150 6.44 7.58 13.85
N ARG A 151 7.04 8.19 12.81
CA ARG A 151 6.68 9.55 12.38
C ARG A 151 5.24 9.65 11.87
N GLN A 152 4.76 8.61 11.16
CA GLN A 152 3.34 8.56 10.80
C GLN A 152 2.45 8.48 12.04
N GLY A 153 2.84 7.67 13.03
CA GLY A 153 2.16 7.56 14.32
C GLY A 153 2.00 8.89 15.03
N ALA A 154 3.12 9.58 15.28
CA ALA A 154 3.12 10.88 15.94
C ALA A 154 2.22 11.91 15.24
N LYS A 155 2.14 11.86 13.90
CA LYS A 155 1.28 12.76 13.11
C LYS A 155 -0.19 12.33 13.11
N HIS A 156 -0.47 11.03 13.18
CA HIS A 156 -1.78 10.47 12.88
C HIS A 156 -2.42 9.70 14.04
N GLY A 157 -2.01 9.96 15.27
CA GLY A 157 -2.77 9.52 16.45
C GLY A 157 -2.53 8.07 16.87
N PHE A 158 -1.31 7.55 16.70
CA PHE A 158 -0.92 6.26 17.27
C PHE A 158 0.56 6.22 17.61
N GLU A 159 0.96 5.31 18.48
CA GLU A 159 2.36 5.03 18.80
C GLU A 159 2.69 3.58 18.48
N ILE A 160 3.89 3.35 17.96
CA ILE A 160 4.37 2.01 17.61
C ILE A 160 5.04 1.38 18.83
N ILE A 161 4.47 0.28 19.31
CA ILE A 161 5.05 -0.55 20.39
C ILE A 161 6.09 -1.49 19.80
N GLN A 162 5.73 -2.16 18.69
CA GLN A 162 6.58 -3.12 18.00
C GLN A 162 6.41 -2.95 16.49
N ASN A 163 7.50 -3.10 15.75
CA ASN A 163 7.48 -3.09 14.29
C ASN A 163 8.50 -4.09 13.74
N ALA A 164 8.04 -4.91 12.80
CA ALA A 164 8.85 -5.83 12.02
C ALA A 164 8.59 -5.57 10.53
N VAL A 165 9.67 -5.33 9.78
CA VAL A 165 9.64 -5.31 8.33
C VAL A 165 9.69 -6.74 7.83
N THR A 166 8.60 -7.19 7.24
CA THR A 166 8.46 -8.58 6.76
C THR A 166 8.97 -8.76 5.34
N ASP A 167 8.88 -7.71 4.51
CA ASP A 167 9.40 -7.71 3.15
C ASP A 167 9.78 -6.29 2.72
N TYR A 168 10.79 -6.19 1.87
CA TYR A 168 11.11 -4.96 1.16
C TYR A 168 11.58 -5.28 -0.25
N LYS A 169 10.92 -4.67 -1.23
CA LYS A 169 11.24 -4.84 -2.65
C LYS A 169 11.13 -3.55 -3.42
N ILE A 170 11.82 -3.48 -4.54
CA ILE A 170 11.73 -2.37 -5.48
C ILE A 170 10.93 -2.87 -6.68
N ASP A 171 9.79 -2.25 -6.93
CA ASP A 171 9.00 -2.51 -8.13
C ASP A 171 9.25 -1.41 -9.17
N VAL A 172 9.15 -1.81 -10.44
CA VAL A 172 9.32 -0.95 -11.61
C VAL A 172 7.98 -0.91 -12.34
N LEU A 173 7.43 0.27 -12.64
CA LEU A 173 6.15 0.35 -13.38
C LEU A 173 6.39 0.51 -14.89
N PRO A 174 6.17 -0.53 -15.72
CA PRO A 174 6.51 -0.50 -17.14
C PRO A 174 5.65 0.48 -17.97
N ARG A 175 4.43 0.83 -17.52
CA ARG A 175 3.51 1.69 -18.28
C ARG A 175 3.82 3.19 -18.25
N PHE A 176 4.80 3.64 -17.46
CA PHE A 176 5.25 5.05 -17.45
C PHE A 176 6.54 5.23 -18.25
N THR A 177 6.68 4.51 -19.36
CA THR A 177 7.81 4.68 -20.28
C THR A 177 7.56 5.92 -21.14
N VAL A 178 7.90 7.10 -20.61
CA VAL A 178 8.01 8.33 -21.40
C VAL A 178 9.44 8.39 -21.94
N GLY A 179 9.71 7.62 -23.00
CA GLY A 179 11.03 7.56 -23.64
C GLY A 179 12.11 6.79 -22.85
N PRO A 180 13.37 6.79 -23.35
CA PRO A 180 14.46 5.94 -22.86
C PRO A 180 15.04 6.33 -21.48
N ARG A 181 14.40 7.23 -20.71
CA ARG A 181 14.94 7.71 -19.42
C ARG A 181 13.88 7.64 -18.33
N CYS A 182 14.12 6.71 -17.40
CA CYS A 182 13.48 6.57 -16.08
C CYS A 182 12.09 5.95 -16.04
N THR A 183 12.03 4.63 -16.16
CA THR A 183 10.91 3.86 -15.60
C THR A 183 10.85 4.12 -14.07
N PRO A 184 9.75 4.68 -13.53
CA PRO A 184 9.67 5.02 -12.12
C PRO A 184 9.78 3.75 -11.28
N LYS A 185 10.82 3.72 -10.44
CA LYS A 185 11.04 2.68 -9.44
C LYS A 185 10.53 3.19 -8.10
N PHE A 186 9.85 2.35 -7.36
CA PHE A 186 9.47 2.71 -6.00
C PHE A 186 9.59 1.51 -5.06
N GLY A 187 10.17 1.76 -3.89
CA GLY A 187 10.31 0.76 -2.84
C GLY A 187 8.98 0.48 -2.15
N ILE A 188 8.65 -0.78 -1.95
CA ILE A 188 7.49 -1.23 -1.21
C ILE A 188 7.99 -1.96 0.01
N ILE A 189 7.52 -1.51 1.16
CA ILE A 189 7.85 -2.07 2.46
C ILE A 189 6.57 -2.66 3.07
N ASP A 190 6.64 -3.94 3.45
CA ASP A 190 5.60 -4.62 4.21
C ASP A 190 6.03 -4.64 5.67
N MET A 191 5.16 -4.14 6.53
CA MET A 191 5.39 -3.99 7.96
C MET A 191 4.24 -4.60 8.75
N THR A 192 4.59 -5.21 9.87
CA THR A 192 3.63 -5.73 10.84
C THR A 192 4.09 -5.40 12.24
N GLY A 193 3.16 -5.33 13.19
CA GLY A 193 3.55 -5.05 14.56
C GLY A 193 2.37 -4.69 15.44
N LEU A 194 2.67 -4.00 16.54
CA LEU A 194 1.70 -3.56 17.53
C LEU A 194 1.76 -2.04 17.65
N LEU A 195 0.59 -1.43 17.74
CA LEU A 195 0.44 0.00 18.01
C LEU A 195 -0.52 0.22 19.18
N VAL A 196 -0.39 1.37 19.82
CA VAL A 196 -1.39 1.92 20.74
C VAL A 196 -2.04 3.14 20.09
N VAL A 197 -3.36 3.21 20.14
CA VAL A 197 -4.11 4.37 19.65
C VAL A 197 -3.96 5.51 20.64
N THR A 198 -3.56 6.69 20.17
CA THR A 198 -3.48 7.90 21.00
C THR A 198 -4.61 8.88 20.69
N ASP A 199 -4.92 9.06 19.40
CA ASP A 199 -6.05 9.88 18.91
C ASP A 199 -6.86 9.06 17.89
N PRO A 200 -8.01 8.48 18.30
CA PRO A 200 -8.85 7.65 17.45
C PRO A 200 -9.31 8.32 16.15
N LYS A 201 -9.60 9.61 16.20
CA LYS A 201 -10.13 10.34 15.04
C LYS A 201 -9.04 10.53 14.00
N LYS A 202 -7.86 11.00 14.40
CA LYS A 202 -6.72 11.17 13.47
C LYS A 202 -6.29 9.84 12.84
N LEU A 203 -6.30 8.76 13.62
CA LEU A 203 -5.96 7.43 13.12
C LEU A 203 -7.01 6.99 12.09
N TRP A 204 -8.30 7.14 12.40
CA TRP A 204 -9.38 6.78 11.50
C TRP A 204 -9.33 7.55 10.17
N ASP A 205 -9.21 8.88 10.24
CA ASP A 205 -9.11 9.75 9.06
C ASP A 205 -7.92 9.31 8.18
N GLN A 206 -6.80 8.94 8.79
CA GLN A 206 -5.62 8.49 8.08
C GLN A 206 -5.74 7.06 7.53
N ILE A 207 -6.48 6.15 8.17
CA ILE A 207 -6.77 4.81 7.64
C ILE A 207 -7.61 4.92 6.36
N ILE A 208 -8.61 5.80 6.36
CA ILE A 208 -9.43 6.07 5.17
C ILE A 208 -8.58 6.64 4.05
N PHE A 209 -7.72 7.62 4.36
CA PHE A 209 -6.87 8.27 3.37
C PHE A 209 -5.75 7.34 2.86
N GLY A 210 -5.19 6.50 3.73
CA GLY A 210 -4.10 5.57 3.47
C GLY A 210 -2.71 6.16 3.73
N PHE A 211 -1.77 5.28 4.09
CA PHE A 211 -0.40 5.62 4.47
C PHE A 211 0.59 5.55 3.30
N GLY A 212 1.51 6.51 3.23
CA GLY A 212 2.53 6.54 2.17
C GLY A 212 1.96 6.87 0.78
N ARG A 213 2.74 6.58 -0.26
CA ARG A 213 2.40 6.85 -1.67
C ARG A 213 1.99 5.57 -2.39
N ALA A 214 1.87 5.65 -3.72
CA ALA A 214 1.53 4.53 -4.60
C ALA A 214 0.23 3.79 -4.22
N LYS A 215 -0.74 4.52 -3.65
CA LYS A 215 -2.02 3.96 -3.17
C LYS A 215 -2.86 3.31 -4.27
N SER A 216 -2.69 3.76 -5.51
CA SER A 216 -3.26 3.15 -6.71
C SER A 216 -2.76 1.73 -6.99
N PHE A 217 -1.60 1.35 -6.45
CA PHE A 217 -0.87 0.12 -6.76
C PHE A 217 -0.82 -0.86 -5.57
N GLY A 218 -1.86 -0.85 -4.73
CA GLY A 218 -2.02 -1.80 -3.64
C GLY A 218 -1.25 -1.43 -2.36
N CYS A 219 -0.91 -0.16 -2.18
CA CYS A 219 -0.22 0.35 -0.99
C CYS A 219 -1.15 1.25 -0.14
N GLY A 220 -0.80 1.40 1.13
CA GLY A 220 -1.35 2.39 2.04
C GLY A 220 -2.56 1.94 2.85
N LEU A 221 -3.18 0.81 2.53
CA LEU A 221 -4.20 0.21 3.39
C LEU A 221 -3.56 -0.43 4.63
N MET A 222 -3.78 0.17 5.80
CA MET A 222 -3.43 -0.41 7.09
C MET A 222 -4.57 -1.29 7.59
N LEU A 223 -4.28 -2.57 7.85
CA LEU A 223 -5.23 -3.49 8.48
C LEU A 223 -4.97 -3.51 9.98
N LEU A 224 -6.04 -3.39 10.77
CA LEU A 224 -5.99 -3.43 12.23
C LEU A 224 -6.79 -4.61 12.76
N ARG A 225 -6.28 -5.22 13.83
CA ARG A 225 -6.96 -6.28 14.58
C ARG A 225 -6.72 -6.03 16.06
N GLY A 226 -7.74 -6.26 16.89
CA GLY A 226 -7.57 -6.25 18.35
C GLY A 226 -6.41 -7.17 18.75
N ALA A 227 -5.48 -6.68 19.57
CA ALA A 227 -4.53 -7.57 20.21
C ALA A 227 -5.32 -8.38 21.25
N SER A 228 -5.52 -9.67 21.00
CA SER A 228 -5.99 -10.58 22.03
C SER A 228 -5.03 -10.45 23.22
N SER A 229 -5.57 -10.08 24.37
CA SER A 229 -4.84 -9.99 25.64
C SER A 229 -4.38 -11.37 26.09
#